data_AF-A0A3D5D376-F1
#
_entry.id   AF-A0A3D5D376-F1
#
_cell.length_a   1.000
_cell.length_b   1.000
_cell.length_c   1.000
_cell.angle_alpha   90.00
_cell.angle_beta   90.00
_cell.angle_gamma   90.00
#
_symmetry.space_group_name_H-M   'P 1'
#
loop_
_entity.id
_entity.type
_entity.pdbx_description
1 polymer ?
#
loop_
_entity_poly.entity_id
_entity_poly.type
_entity_poly.pdbx_seq_one_letter_code
_entity_poly.pdbx_strand_id
1 'polypeptide(L)'
;MKNLGVLFAVVLVLSGCSVNMVKLGVYKNKAQLIGPDGTVYVGSILINDISNDGDIEFEESPYGKLAGKWTATSAAAPVARAGAADAQAVDAVVRRAYSGKSFLVANQKAVLNCDFKANIEGDGLLGSVYVIGDGICIDDQKRMIPIQFFKS
;
A
#
# COMPACT_ATOMS: atom_id res chain seq x y z
N MET A 1 20.69 -51.67 -0.40
CA MET A 1 19.54 -50.92 0.16
C MET A 1 20.05 -49.96 1.23
N LYS A 2 19.51 -48.72 1.23
CA LYS A 2 19.62 -47.66 2.25
C LYS A 2 20.96 -46.90 2.32
N ASN A 3 21.02 -45.76 1.62
CA ASN A 3 21.69 -44.53 2.09
C ASN A 3 21.32 -43.36 1.16
N LEU A 4 20.02 -43.02 1.12
CA LEU A 4 19.50 -41.90 0.32
C LEU A 4 18.50 -41.08 1.14
N GLY A 5 18.84 -40.79 2.39
CA GLY A 5 17.87 -40.29 3.38
C GLY A 5 18.29 -39.07 4.20
N VAL A 6 19.33 -38.32 3.81
CA VAL A 6 19.80 -37.18 4.63
C VAL A 6 20.01 -35.88 3.83
N LEU A 7 19.71 -35.86 2.53
CA LEU A 7 19.88 -34.68 1.67
C LEU A 7 18.57 -33.94 1.34
N PHE A 8 17.51 -34.16 2.13
CA PHE A 8 16.21 -33.49 1.97
C PHE A 8 15.85 -32.53 3.13
N ALA A 9 16.81 -32.20 4.00
CA ALA A 9 16.59 -31.35 5.16
C ALA A 9 17.19 -29.92 5.05
N VAL A 10 17.75 -29.54 3.89
CA VAL A 10 18.54 -28.29 3.77
C VAL A 10 17.92 -27.26 2.78
N VAL A 11 16.78 -27.53 2.15
CA VAL A 11 16.23 -26.63 1.11
C VAL A 11 14.73 -26.32 1.30
N LEU A 12 14.30 -26.00 2.51
CA LEU A 12 12.90 -25.56 2.75
C LEU A 12 12.75 -24.35 3.69
N VAL A 13 13.83 -23.60 3.98
CA VAL A 13 13.76 -22.42 4.88
C VAL A 13 14.09 -21.10 4.16
N LEU A 14 14.18 -21.11 2.83
CA LEU A 14 14.54 -19.93 2.04
C LEU A 14 13.49 -19.60 0.98
N SER A 15 12.28 -19.18 1.38
CA SER A 15 11.37 -18.37 0.54
C SER A 15 10.03 -18.07 1.21
N GLY A 16 10.04 -17.62 2.47
CA GLY A 16 8.84 -17.08 3.13
C GLY A 16 8.79 -15.55 3.14
N CYS A 17 9.69 -14.87 2.44
CA CYS A 17 9.69 -13.42 2.39
C CYS A 17 8.62 -12.98 1.40
N SER A 18 7.58 -12.33 1.93
CA SER A 18 6.63 -11.54 1.14
C SER A 18 7.39 -10.68 0.14
N VAL A 19 7.02 -10.76 -1.15
CA VAL A 19 7.78 -10.13 -2.24
C VAL A 19 7.87 -8.61 -2.10
N ASN A 20 7.03 -8.04 -1.26
CA ASN A 20 6.93 -6.62 -1.06
C ASN A 20 7.33 -6.16 0.37
N MET A 21 7.85 -7.06 1.21
CA MET A 21 8.37 -6.68 2.53
C MET A 21 9.78 -6.12 2.40
N VAL A 22 9.95 -4.89 2.88
CA VAL A 22 11.24 -4.18 2.87
C VAL A 22 12.00 -4.42 4.18
N LYS A 23 11.27 -4.52 5.28
CA LYS A 23 11.76 -4.94 6.60
C LYS A 23 10.60 -5.58 7.36
N LEU A 24 10.89 -6.32 8.44
CA LEU A 24 9.84 -6.98 9.21
C LEU A 24 8.72 -6.00 9.60
N GLY A 25 7.48 -6.34 9.22
CA GLY A 25 6.29 -5.52 9.47
C GLY A 25 6.14 -4.30 8.57
N VAL A 26 7.06 -4.07 7.61
CA VAL A 26 7.00 -2.95 6.67
C VAL A 26 7.02 -3.40 5.22
N TYR A 27 6.00 -2.98 4.49
CA TYR A 27 5.68 -3.43 3.15
C TYR A 27 5.61 -2.25 2.19
N LYS A 28 6.03 -2.45 0.95
CA LYS A 28 5.92 -1.48 -0.13
C LYS A 28 4.75 -1.86 -1.04
N ASN A 29 3.92 -0.89 -1.40
CA ASN A 29 2.85 -1.06 -2.37
C ASN A 29 2.85 0.10 -3.38
N LYS A 30 2.12 -0.06 -4.49
CA LYS A 30 1.92 1.01 -5.47
C LYS A 30 0.81 1.96 -5.02
N ALA A 31 0.96 3.22 -5.41
CA ALA A 31 -0.05 4.26 -5.27
C ALA A 31 -0.26 4.95 -6.63
N GLN A 32 -1.45 5.51 -6.84
CA GLN A 32 -1.79 6.34 -7.98
C GLN A 32 -2.37 7.66 -7.49
N LEU A 33 -1.91 8.76 -8.06
CA LEU A 33 -2.48 10.10 -7.89
C LEU A 33 -3.06 10.51 -9.23
N ILE A 34 -4.33 10.93 -9.24
CA ILE A 34 -5.02 11.32 -10.47
C ILE A 34 -5.05 12.85 -10.52
N GLY A 35 -4.30 13.43 -11.45
CA GLY A 35 -4.20 14.88 -11.63
C GLY A 35 -5.54 15.52 -12.02
N PRO A 36 -5.67 16.85 -11.88
CA PRO A 36 -6.88 17.58 -12.30
C PRO A 36 -7.23 17.41 -13.78
N ASP A 37 -6.22 17.11 -14.60
CA ASP A 37 -6.31 16.84 -16.03
C ASP A 37 -6.64 15.36 -16.36
N GLY A 38 -6.77 14.51 -15.34
CA GLY A 38 -6.97 13.07 -15.47
C GLY A 38 -5.68 12.27 -15.69
N THR A 39 -4.52 12.91 -15.75
CA THR A 39 -3.24 12.21 -15.87
C THR A 39 -2.97 11.38 -14.62
N VAL A 40 -2.56 10.12 -14.79
CA VAL A 40 -2.27 9.21 -13.68
C VAL A 40 -0.77 9.24 -13.36
N TYR A 41 -0.44 9.62 -12.13
CA TYR A 41 0.92 9.66 -11.62
C TYR A 41 1.13 8.46 -10.69
N VAL A 42 2.10 7.62 -11.01
CA VAL A 42 2.37 6.39 -10.25
C VAL A 42 3.42 6.67 -9.18
N GLY A 43 3.12 6.27 -7.96
CA GLY A 43 3.98 6.40 -6.80
C GLY A 43 4.06 5.11 -6.00
N SER A 44 4.56 5.24 -4.79
CA SER A 44 4.62 4.13 -3.84
C SER A 44 4.15 4.56 -2.45
N ILE A 45 3.66 3.57 -1.71
CA ILE A 45 3.33 3.69 -0.30
C ILE A 45 4.10 2.62 0.48
N LEU A 46 4.82 3.05 1.51
CA LEU A 46 5.37 2.17 2.54
C LEU A 46 4.37 2.07 3.68
N ILE A 47 4.19 0.87 4.20
CA ILE A 47 3.16 0.55 5.19
C ILE A 47 3.83 -0.18 6.32
N ASN A 48 3.77 0.36 7.53
CA ASN A 48 4.16 -0.32 8.74
C ASN A 48 2.92 -0.88 9.43
N ASP A 49 2.72 -2.19 9.32
CA ASP A 49 1.56 -2.91 9.87
C ASP A 49 1.56 -2.91 11.43
N ILE A 50 2.73 -2.70 12.03
CA ILE A 50 2.90 -2.65 13.49
C ILE A 50 2.46 -1.28 14.03
N SER A 51 2.97 -0.18 13.46
CA SER A 51 2.65 1.19 13.91
C SER A 51 1.46 1.82 13.22
N ASN A 52 0.89 1.20 12.18
CA ASN A 52 -0.20 1.74 11.35
C ASN A 52 0.13 3.10 10.72
N ASP A 53 1.36 3.25 10.25
CA ASP A 53 1.85 4.46 9.60
C ASP A 53 2.74 4.11 8.40
N GLY A 54 3.28 5.13 7.75
CA GLY A 54 4.33 4.94 6.77
C GLY A 54 4.54 6.19 5.92
N ASP A 55 5.00 5.98 4.69
CA ASP A 55 5.42 7.05 3.79
C ASP A 55 4.76 6.87 2.42
N ILE A 56 4.35 7.97 1.79
CA ILE A 56 3.80 8.03 0.44
C ILE A 56 4.74 8.90 -0.40
N GLU A 57 5.10 8.42 -1.58
CA GLU A 57 6.05 9.10 -2.48
C GLU A 57 5.58 9.05 -3.93
N PHE A 58 5.66 10.18 -4.62
CA PHE A 58 5.50 10.30 -6.08
C PHE A 58 6.70 11.08 -6.64
N GLU A 59 7.54 10.42 -7.43
CA GLU A 59 8.71 11.07 -8.05
C GLU A 59 8.30 12.06 -9.14
N GLU A 60 7.26 11.70 -9.91
CA GLU A 60 6.69 12.52 -10.97
C GLU A 60 5.25 12.89 -10.61
N SER A 61 4.98 14.18 -10.46
CA SER A 61 3.64 14.71 -10.19
C SER A 61 3.51 16.14 -10.72
N PRO A 62 2.28 16.67 -10.90
CA PRO A 62 2.08 18.03 -11.37
C PRO A 62 2.50 19.09 -10.34
N TYR A 63 2.81 18.66 -9.11
CA TYR A 63 3.30 19.50 -8.02
C TYR A 63 4.82 19.37 -7.81
N GLY A 64 5.52 18.59 -8.65
CA GLY A 64 6.91 18.17 -8.46
C GLY A 64 7.02 16.87 -7.64
N LYS A 65 8.22 16.53 -7.16
CA LYS A 65 8.41 15.37 -6.30
C LYS A 65 7.61 15.55 -4.99
N LEU A 66 6.71 14.61 -4.72
CA LEU A 66 5.89 14.56 -3.53
C LEU A 66 6.39 13.49 -2.57
N ALA A 67 6.50 13.83 -1.29
CA ALA A 67 6.71 12.87 -0.22
C ALA A 67 5.91 13.27 1.02
N GLY A 68 5.38 12.29 1.76
CA GLY A 68 4.64 12.59 2.98
C GLY A 68 4.48 11.37 3.87
N LYS A 69 4.39 11.63 5.18
CA LYS A 69 4.01 10.59 6.14
C LYS A 69 2.51 10.38 6.11
N TRP A 70 2.09 9.14 6.27
CA TRP A 70 0.70 8.79 6.44
C TRP A 70 0.52 8.08 7.77
N THR A 71 -0.66 8.26 8.37
CA THR A 71 -0.98 7.62 9.65
C THR A 71 -2.43 7.22 9.67
N ALA A 72 -2.72 5.98 10.10
CA ALA A 72 -4.07 5.54 10.38
C ALA A 72 -4.61 6.31 11.61
N THR A 73 -5.75 6.96 11.45
CA THR A 73 -6.38 7.73 12.53
C THR A 73 -7.45 6.94 13.26
N SER A 74 -8.06 5.94 12.61
CA SER A 74 -9.14 5.15 13.19
C SER A 74 -9.35 3.85 12.43
N ALA A 75 -9.96 2.87 13.11
CA ALA A 75 -10.52 1.70 12.43
C ALA A 75 -11.67 2.12 11.51
N ALA A 76 -11.81 1.45 10.37
CA ALA A 76 -12.86 1.69 9.39
C ALA A 76 -13.56 0.38 9.01
N ALA A 77 -14.74 0.50 8.38
CA ALA A 77 -15.33 -0.62 7.67
C ALA A 77 -14.46 -0.99 6.46
N PRO A 78 -14.33 -2.28 6.10
CA PRO A 78 -13.58 -2.70 4.93
C PRO A 78 -14.07 -1.99 3.66
N VAL A 79 -13.14 -1.50 2.85
CA VAL A 79 -13.43 -0.91 1.55
C VAL A 79 -13.70 -2.04 0.55
N ALA A 80 -14.82 -1.98 -0.17
CA ALA A 80 -15.13 -2.98 -1.20
C ALA A 80 -14.21 -2.81 -2.43
N ARG A 81 -13.70 -3.93 -2.95
CA ARG A 81 -12.90 -3.96 -4.17
C ARG A 81 -13.77 -3.53 -5.36
N ALA A 82 -13.35 -2.55 -6.15
CA ALA A 82 -13.95 -2.31 -7.46
C ALA A 82 -13.48 -3.40 -8.43
N GLY A 83 -14.22 -4.52 -8.49
CA GLY A 83 -14.23 -5.51 -9.58
C GLY A 83 -12.96 -6.33 -9.84
N ALA A 84 -12.98 -7.60 -9.43
CA ALA A 84 -12.35 -8.68 -10.18
C ALA A 84 -13.32 -9.87 -10.19
N ALA A 85 -14.24 -9.86 -11.17
CA ALA A 85 -14.96 -11.05 -11.57
C ALA A 85 -14.02 -11.88 -12.46
N ASP A 86 -13.05 -12.54 -11.85
CA ASP A 86 -12.41 -13.71 -12.47
C ASP A 86 -11.64 -14.52 -11.44
N ALA A 87 -11.61 -15.81 -11.72
CA ALA A 87 -11.42 -16.91 -10.80
C ALA A 87 -10.07 -16.92 -10.04
N GLN A 88 -10.11 -17.58 -8.88
CA GLN A 88 -8.98 -18.01 -8.05
C GLN A 88 -8.24 -16.91 -7.26
N ALA A 89 -8.98 -16.17 -6.44
CA ALA A 89 -8.37 -15.52 -5.28
C ALA A 89 -8.06 -16.60 -4.21
N VAL A 90 -6.80 -16.97 -4.07
CA VAL A 90 -6.30 -17.44 -2.76
C VAL A 90 -6.73 -16.40 -1.74
N ASP A 91 -7.54 -16.77 -0.75
CA ASP A 91 -8.27 -15.86 0.16
C ASP A 91 -7.38 -14.71 0.65
N ALA A 92 -7.53 -13.53 0.02
CA ALA A 92 -6.93 -12.31 0.52
C ALA A 92 -7.67 -11.96 1.82
N VAL A 93 -7.02 -12.19 2.95
CA VAL A 93 -7.63 -11.91 4.25
C VAL A 93 -7.46 -10.43 4.52
N VAL A 94 -8.58 -9.71 4.64
CA VAL A 94 -8.58 -8.35 5.19
C VAL A 94 -8.11 -8.44 6.63
N ARG A 95 -6.88 -7.99 6.89
CA ARG A 95 -6.26 -8.01 8.22
C ARG A 95 -6.73 -6.84 9.06
N ARG A 96 -6.86 -5.67 8.44
CA ARG A 96 -7.25 -4.42 9.10
C ARG A 96 -7.85 -3.47 8.06
N ALA A 97 -8.83 -2.68 8.45
CA ALA A 97 -9.33 -1.57 7.65
C ALA A 97 -9.23 -0.29 8.47
N TYR A 98 -8.75 0.79 7.86
CA TYR A 98 -8.53 2.06 8.54
C TYR A 98 -8.92 3.26 7.68
N SER A 99 -9.15 4.38 8.36
CA SER A 99 -9.06 5.71 7.76
C SER A 99 -7.74 6.35 8.17
N GLY A 100 -7.14 7.14 7.30
CA GLY A 100 -5.87 7.79 7.57
C GLY A 100 -5.74 9.15 6.90
N LYS A 101 -4.74 9.89 7.36
CA LYS A 101 -4.38 11.22 6.85
C LYS A 101 -2.94 11.27 6.40
N SER A 102 -2.65 12.12 5.43
CA SER A 102 -1.28 12.43 5.01
C SER A 102 -1.17 13.87 4.53
N PHE A 103 -0.01 14.49 4.77
CA PHE A 103 0.38 15.73 4.12
C PHE A 103 1.50 15.42 3.13
N LEU A 104 1.24 15.58 1.83
CA LEU A 104 2.28 15.43 0.81
C LEU A 104 2.95 16.77 0.58
N VAL A 105 4.26 16.75 0.71
CA VAL A 105 5.15 17.89 0.65
C VAL A 105 5.91 17.86 -0.67
N ALA A 106 5.93 19.00 -1.36
CA ALA A 106 6.83 19.27 -2.47
C ALA A 106 7.66 20.51 -2.13
N ASN A 107 8.96 20.47 -2.42
CA ASN A 107 9.87 21.60 -2.17
C ASN A 107 9.74 22.19 -0.75
N GLN A 108 9.69 21.32 0.27
CA GLN A 108 9.53 21.67 1.69
C GLN A 108 8.21 22.37 2.07
N LYS A 109 7.23 22.44 1.16
CA LYS A 109 5.89 22.97 1.41
C LYS A 109 4.83 21.87 1.31
N ALA A 110 3.93 21.80 2.28
CA ALA A 110 2.75 20.96 2.17
C ALA A 110 1.85 21.47 1.02
N VAL A 111 1.63 20.63 0.01
CA VAL A 111 0.86 20.98 -1.19
C VAL A 111 -0.42 20.16 -1.32
N LEU A 112 -0.47 18.98 -0.71
CA LEU A 112 -1.68 18.14 -0.67
C LEU A 112 -1.98 17.71 0.76
N ASN A 113 -3.23 17.86 1.17
CA ASN A 113 -3.77 17.30 2.41
C ASN A 113 -4.74 16.17 2.06
N CYS A 114 -4.38 14.94 2.41
CA CYS A 114 -5.04 13.74 1.96
C CYS A 114 -5.79 13.03 3.09
N ASP A 115 -7.00 12.62 2.79
CA ASP A 115 -7.84 11.72 3.57
C ASP A 115 -8.07 10.44 2.77
N PHE A 116 -7.83 9.27 3.34
CA PHE A 116 -8.03 7.99 2.64
C PHE A 116 -8.62 6.92 3.56
N LYS A 117 -9.27 5.94 2.94
CA LYS A 117 -9.72 4.69 3.56
C LYS A 117 -9.02 3.55 2.87
N ALA A 118 -8.46 2.63 3.64
CA ALA A 118 -7.80 1.48 3.05
C ALA A 118 -7.87 0.23 3.92
N ASN A 119 -7.81 -0.91 3.25
CA ASN A 119 -7.63 -2.22 3.82
C ASN A 119 -6.15 -2.60 3.76
N ILE A 120 -5.61 -3.11 4.86
CA ILE A 120 -4.43 -3.96 4.85
C ILE A 120 -4.90 -5.38 4.55
N GLU A 121 -4.56 -5.88 3.37
CA GLU A 121 -4.84 -7.25 2.94
C GLU A 121 -3.57 -8.08 2.97
N GLY A 122 -3.66 -9.36 3.30
CA GLY A 122 -2.52 -10.27 3.21
C GLY A 122 -2.86 -11.57 2.49
N ASP A 123 -1.91 -12.06 1.71
CA ASP A 123 -1.99 -13.36 1.02
C ASP A 123 -1.59 -14.50 2.01
N GLY A 124 -2.39 -14.74 3.05
CA GLY A 124 -2.15 -15.80 4.03
C GLY A 124 -1.06 -15.50 5.09
N LEU A 125 -0.61 -16.54 5.83
CA LEU A 125 0.18 -16.42 7.08
C LEU A 125 1.61 -15.86 6.87
N LEU A 126 2.21 -16.09 5.70
CA LEU A 126 3.57 -15.64 5.35
C LEU A 126 3.61 -14.87 4.01
N GLY A 127 2.45 -14.55 3.44
CA GLY A 127 2.40 -13.88 2.13
C GLY A 127 2.50 -12.36 2.20
N SER A 128 2.52 -11.79 0.99
CA SER A 128 2.57 -10.34 0.76
C SER A 128 1.45 -9.60 1.47
N VAL A 129 1.72 -8.36 1.86
CA VAL A 129 0.76 -7.47 2.51
C VAL A 129 0.55 -6.24 1.66
N TYR A 130 -0.68 -5.99 1.26
CA TYR A 130 -1.03 -4.88 0.38
C TYR A 130 -1.91 -3.89 1.11
N VAL A 131 -1.84 -2.64 0.68
CA VAL A 131 -2.85 -1.63 1.01
C VAL A 131 -3.72 -1.40 -0.19
N ILE A 132 -5.01 -1.65 -0.04
CA ILE A 132 -6.02 -1.49 -1.08
C ILE A 132 -7.04 -0.47 -0.58
N GLY A 133 -7.27 0.58 -1.35
CA GLY A 133 -8.18 1.64 -0.94
C GLY A 133 -8.08 2.88 -1.79
N ASP A 134 -8.77 3.90 -1.35
CA ASP A 134 -8.92 5.16 -2.05
C ASP A 134 -8.95 6.33 -1.08
N GLY A 135 -8.70 7.52 -1.61
CA GLY A 135 -8.76 8.75 -0.86
C GLY A 135 -8.85 9.96 -1.76
N ILE A 136 -9.00 11.10 -1.10
CA ILE A 136 -9.06 12.41 -1.72
C ILE A 136 -8.01 13.29 -1.06
N CYS A 137 -7.14 13.86 -1.87
CA CYS A 137 -6.25 14.93 -1.50
C CYS A 137 -6.85 16.27 -1.91
N ILE A 138 -6.66 17.29 -1.08
CA ILE A 138 -7.06 18.67 -1.37
C ILE A 138 -5.79 19.50 -1.52
N ASP A 139 -5.68 20.22 -2.63
CA ASP A 139 -4.58 21.16 -2.86
C ASP A 139 -4.88 22.57 -2.34
N ASP A 140 -3.93 23.50 -2.53
CA ASP A 140 -4.06 24.89 -2.11
C ASP A 140 -5.18 25.65 -2.85
N GLN A 141 -5.50 25.23 -4.07
CA GLN A 141 -6.61 25.72 -4.87
C GLN A 141 -7.96 25.05 -4.54
N LYS A 142 -8.02 24.22 -3.48
CA LYS A 142 -9.19 23.45 -3.07
C LYS A 142 -9.69 22.45 -4.12
N ARG A 143 -8.83 22.03 -5.04
CA ARG A 143 -9.14 20.98 -6.01
C ARG A 143 -9.05 19.63 -5.34
N MET A 144 -9.97 18.74 -5.70
CA MET A 144 -9.98 17.36 -5.24
C MET A 144 -9.10 16.52 -6.17
N ILE A 145 -8.09 15.88 -5.60
CA ILE A 145 -7.09 15.08 -6.29
C ILE A 145 -7.22 13.64 -5.77
N PRO A 146 -7.83 12.72 -6.53
CA PRO A 146 -7.98 11.34 -6.08
C PRO A 146 -6.64 10.64 -5.89
N ILE A 147 -6.54 9.82 -4.85
CA ILE A 147 -5.43 8.91 -4.60
C ILE A 147 -5.96 7.49 -4.44
N GLN A 148 -5.28 6.51 -5.01
CA GLN A 148 -5.67 5.10 -4.96
C GLN A 148 -4.48 4.21 -4.60
N PHE A 149 -4.76 3.15 -3.84
CA PHE A 149 -3.83 2.09 -3.48
C PHE A 149 -4.38 0.75 -3.97
N PHE A 150 -3.56 -0.06 -4.63
CA PHE A 150 -4.00 -1.29 -5.28
C PHE A 150 -2.92 -2.36 -5.25
N LYS A 151 -3.34 -3.61 -5.46
CA LYS A 151 -2.42 -4.73 -5.65
C LYS A 151 -1.84 -4.65 -7.06
N SER A 152 -0.52 -4.65 -7.17
CA SER A 152 0.19 -4.77 -8.46
C SER A 152 0.52 -6.22 -8.78
#